data_AF-A0A3B0MS95-F1
#
_entry.id   AF-A0A3B0MS95-F1
#
_cell.length_a   1.000
_cell.length_b   1.000
_cell.length_c   1.000
_cell.angle_alpha   90.00
_cell.angle_beta   90.00
_cell.angle_gamma   90.00
#
_symmetry.space_group_name_H-M   'P 1'
#
loop_
_entity.id
_entity.type
_entity.pdbx_description
1 polymer ?
#
loop_
_entity_poly.entity_id
_entity_poly.type
_entity_poly.pdbx_seq_one_letter_code
_entity_poly.pdbx_strand_id
1 'polypeptide(L)'
;MGRAKPALGYPSRLAACRALQAQGLSTKQIAAEFARAGEAISESNVNTTLCNGRRREFGTFEMGLRHFDQLLPHAHARGVAPRELATRLLATVIEAGLIDAVLDDRDEISPEKEV
;
A
#
# COMPACT_ATOMS: atom_id res chain seq x y z
N MET A 1 -12.83 24.50 13.01
CA MET A 1 -12.40 23.12 12.72
C MET A 1 -13.36 22.15 13.39
N GLY A 2 -14.04 21.27 12.64
CA GLY A 2 -14.98 20.31 13.22
C GLY A 2 -14.24 19.21 13.97
N ARG A 3 -14.60 19.00 15.25
CA ARG A 3 -14.06 17.91 16.08
C ARG A 3 -14.43 16.57 15.40
N ALA A 4 -13.45 15.68 15.21
CA ALA A 4 -13.71 14.38 14.59
C ALA A 4 -14.77 13.60 15.40
N LYS A 5 -15.68 12.93 14.71
CA LYS A 5 -16.69 12.08 15.37
C LYS A 5 -16.00 10.84 15.96
N PRO A 6 -16.20 10.54 17.26
CA PRO A 6 -15.67 9.33 17.86
C PRO A 6 -16.32 8.10 17.24
N ALA A 7 -15.57 7.01 17.13
CA ALA A 7 -16.06 5.75 16.56
C ALA A 7 -15.41 4.57 17.31
N LEU A 8 -16.20 3.56 17.68
CA LEU A 8 -15.74 2.35 18.38
C LEU A 8 -14.94 2.63 19.67
N GLY A 9 -15.26 3.73 20.38
CA GLY A 9 -14.51 4.15 21.58
C GLY A 9 -13.19 4.89 21.29
N TYR A 10 -12.83 5.10 20.03
CA TYR A 10 -11.66 5.86 19.61
C TYR A 10 -12.01 7.33 19.28
N PRO A 11 -11.04 8.26 19.37
CA PRO A 11 -11.26 9.68 19.12
C PRO A 11 -11.63 10.01 17.67
N SER A 12 -11.40 9.09 16.73
CA SER A 12 -11.81 9.21 15.33
C SER A 12 -11.89 7.86 14.64
N ARG A 13 -12.61 7.79 13.51
CA ARG A 13 -12.64 6.59 12.64
C ARG A 13 -11.26 6.13 12.20
N LEU A 14 -10.34 7.06 11.90
CA LEU A 14 -8.96 6.74 11.54
C LEU A 14 -8.21 6.09 12.70
N ALA A 15 -8.38 6.62 13.92
CA ALA A 15 -7.75 6.05 15.11
C ALA A 15 -8.26 4.62 15.37
N ALA A 16 -9.56 4.39 15.21
CA ALA A 16 -10.13 3.04 15.30
C ALA A 16 -9.56 2.09 14.23
N CYS A 17 -9.56 2.49 12.95
CA CYS A 17 -9.04 1.66 11.87
C CYS A 17 -7.56 1.30 12.10
N ARG A 18 -6.74 2.26 12.56
CA ARG A 18 -5.32 2.02 12.86
C ARG A 18 -5.12 1.09 14.04
N ALA A 19 -5.89 1.26 15.11
CA ALA A 19 -5.80 0.40 16.28
C ALA A 19 -6.17 -1.05 15.93
N LEU A 20 -7.24 -1.25 15.15
CA LEU A 20 -7.66 -2.58 14.69
C LEU A 20 -6.64 -3.19 13.71
N GLN A 21 -6.05 -2.40 12.83
CA GLN A 21 -4.96 -2.88 11.96
C GLN A 21 -3.71 -3.27 12.77
N ALA A 22 -3.36 -2.51 13.81
CA ALA A 22 -2.25 -2.83 14.71
C ALA A 22 -2.51 -4.12 15.53
N GLN A 23 -3.77 -4.50 15.71
CA GLN A 23 -4.18 -5.78 16.30
C GLN A 23 -4.15 -6.93 15.27
N GLY A 24 -3.73 -6.68 14.03
CA GLY A 24 -3.59 -7.70 12.98
C GLY A 24 -4.86 -7.97 12.17
N LEU A 25 -5.92 -7.17 12.32
CA LEU A 25 -7.14 -7.35 11.54
C LEU A 25 -6.95 -6.87 10.10
N SER A 26 -7.45 -7.67 9.16
CA SER A 26 -7.56 -7.29 7.75
C SER A 26 -8.62 -6.20 7.53
N THR A 27 -8.54 -5.47 6.43
CA THR A 27 -9.51 -4.42 6.05
C THR A 27 -10.96 -4.91 6.04
N LYS A 28 -11.18 -6.14 5.56
CA LYS A 28 -12.49 -6.80 5.58
C LYS A 28 -13.02 -7.04 7.00
N GLN A 29 -12.15 -7.48 7.91
CA GLN A 29 -12.51 -7.69 9.31
C GLN A 29 -12.79 -6.37 10.02
N ILE A 30 -12.02 -5.32 9.73
CA ILE A 30 -12.27 -3.97 10.25
C ILE A 30 -13.64 -3.46 9.80
N ALA A 31 -13.99 -3.61 8.52
CA ALA A 31 -15.31 -3.23 8.02
C ALA A 31 -16.45 -4.00 8.72
N ALA A 32 -16.25 -5.29 8.99
CA ALA A 32 -17.20 -6.11 9.74
C ALA A 32 -17.36 -5.66 11.20
N GLU A 33 -16.27 -5.26 11.87
CA GLU A 33 -16.32 -4.73 13.24
C GLU A 33 -17.09 -3.41 13.33
N PHE A 34 -16.88 -2.52 12.36
CA PHE A 34 -17.67 -1.29 12.25
C PHE A 34 -19.15 -1.56 11.97
N ALA A 35 -19.46 -2.51 11.09
CA ALA A 35 -20.84 -2.93 10.83
C ALA A 35 -21.53 -3.51 12.08
N ARG A 36 -20.81 -4.30 12.90
CA ARG A 36 -21.31 -4.82 14.19
C ARG A 36 -21.64 -3.71 15.19
N ALA A 37 -20.89 -2.61 15.15
CA ALA A 37 -21.13 -1.45 16.00
C ALA A 37 -22.20 -0.48 15.46
N GLY A 38 -22.90 -0.84 14.38
CA GLY A 38 -23.99 -0.04 13.82
C GLY A 38 -23.54 1.03 12.82
N GLU A 39 -22.26 1.04 12.42
CA GLU A 39 -21.73 1.97 11.44
C GLU A 39 -21.19 1.20 10.22
N ALA A 40 -22.07 0.88 9.27
CA ALA A 40 -21.68 0.16 8.06
C ALA A 40 -20.74 1.01 7.20
N ILE A 41 -19.47 0.61 7.14
CA ILE A 41 -18.47 1.17 6.23
C ILE A 41 -18.00 0.09 5.26
N SER A 42 -17.81 0.46 3.99
CA SER A 42 -17.25 -0.44 2.99
C SER A 42 -15.75 -0.66 3.21
N GLU A 43 -15.24 -1.80 2.73
CA GLU A 43 -13.80 -2.11 2.74
C GLU A 43 -12.98 -1.01 2.04
N SER A 44 -13.51 -0.45 0.94
CA SER A 44 -12.88 0.67 0.23
C SER A 44 -12.77 1.93 1.09
N ASN A 45 -13.76 2.22 1.94
CA ASN A 45 -13.72 3.35 2.87
C ASN A 45 -12.71 3.13 3.99
N VAL A 46 -12.59 1.89 4.51
CA VAL A 46 -11.55 1.53 5.48
C VAL A 46 -10.17 1.75 4.87
N ASN A 47 -9.95 1.22 3.67
CA ASN A 47 -8.67 1.37 2.97
C ASN A 47 -8.33 2.85 2.71
N THR A 48 -9.28 3.61 2.17
CA THR A 48 -9.12 5.05 1.93
C THR A 48 -8.79 5.81 3.21
N THR A 49 -9.44 5.46 4.34
CA THR A 49 -9.18 6.08 5.64
C THR A 49 -7.75 5.79 6.10
N LEU A 50 -7.31 4.53 6.02
CA LEU A 50 -5.94 4.12 6.39
C LEU A 50 -4.89 4.79 5.51
N CYS A 51 -5.13 4.90 4.20
CA CYS A 51 -4.26 5.56 3.25
C CYS A 51 -4.19 7.08 3.46
N ASN A 52 -5.32 7.74 3.71
CA ASN A 52 -5.38 9.20 3.90
C ASN A 52 -4.73 9.67 5.20
N GLY A 53 -4.68 8.81 6.22
CA GLY A 53 -4.00 9.12 7.48
C GLY A 53 -2.49 9.10 7.37
N ARG A 54 -1.91 8.40 6.39
CA ARG A 54 -0.47 8.47 6.14
C ARG A 54 -0.22 9.88 5.61
N ARG A 55 0.55 10.69 6.35
CA ARG A 55 1.19 11.87 5.75
C ARG A 55 1.80 11.35 4.46
N ARG A 56 1.41 11.91 3.30
CA ARG A 56 2.07 11.59 2.04
C ARG A 56 3.51 12.06 2.20
N GLU A 57 4.36 11.20 2.74
CA GLU A 57 5.80 11.35 2.68
C GLU A 57 6.13 11.13 1.21
N PHE A 58 6.04 12.22 0.44
CA PHE A 58 6.53 12.23 -0.91
C PHE A 58 8.05 12.10 -0.82
N GLY A 59 8.54 10.87 -0.82
CA GLY A 59 9.91 10.62 -1.24
C GLY A 59 10.05 11.05 -2.70
N THR A 60 11.08 11.83 -3.00
CA THR A 60 11.56 11.96 -4.38
C THR A 60 12.05 10.59 -4.82
N PHE A 61 11.36 10.01 -5.80
CA PHE A 61 11.74 8.76 -6.43
C PHE A 61 12.51 9.12 -7.70
N GLU A 62 13.81 8.89 -7.69
CA GLU A 62 14.64 9.05 -8.89
C GLU A 62 14.58 7.77 -9.72
N MET A 63 14.21 7.93 -10.98
CA MET A 63 14.17 6.85 -11.95
C MET A 63 15.16 7.18 -13.07
N GLY A 64 15.99 6.22 -13.44
CA GLY A 64 16.85 6.37 -14.61
C GLY A 64 16.00 6.57 -15.88
N LEU A 65 16.41 7.50 -16.74
CA LEU A 65 15.65 7.93 -17.94
C LEU A 65 15.20 6.74 -18.82
N ARG A 66 16.04 5.71 -18.95
CA ARG A 66 15.73 4.50 -19.75
C ARG A 66 14.53 3.73 -19.23
N HIS A 67 14.37 3.61 -17.92
CA HIS A 67 13.24 2.92 -17.30
C HIS A 67 11.96 3.75 -17.45
N PHE A 68 12.11 5.07 -17.40
CA PHE A 68 11.01 6.00 -17.64
C PHE A 68 10.48 5.90 -19.07
N ASP A 69 11.38 5.86 -20.07
CA ASP A 69 11.02 5.71 -21.48
C ASP A 69 10.29 4.39 -21.76
N GLN A 70 10.70 3.29 -21.10
CA GLN A 70 10.04 2.00 -21.23
C GLN A 70 8.63 1.99 -20.60
N LEU A 71 8.41 2.75 -19.53
CA LEU A 71 7.08 2.85 -18.89
C LEU A 71 6.12 3.77 -19.64
N LEU A 72 6.64 4.71 -20.42
CA LEU A 72 5.89 5.72 -21.15
C LEU A 72 4.75 5.15 -22.03
N PRO A 73 4.98 4.16 -22.93
CA PRO A 73 3.91 3.60 -23.75
C PRO A 73 2.81 2.93 -22.90
N HIS A 74 3.20 2.26 -21.83
CA HIS A 74 2.30 1.56 -20.92
C HIS A 74 1.48 2.52 -20.04
N ALA A 75 2.03 3.69 -19.73
CA ALA A 75 1.35 4.77 -19.03
C ALA A 75 0.37 5.50 -19.94
N HIS A 76 0.78 5.82 -21.17
CA HIS A 76 -0.07 6.46 -22.17
C HIS A 76 -1.29 5.59 -22.54
N ALA A 77 -1.09 4.29 -22.75
CA ALA A 77 -2.19 3.36 -23.03
C ALA A 77 -3.25 3.32 -21.91
N ARG A 78 -2.88 3.70 -20.69
CA ARG A 78 -3.74 3.67 -19.50
C ARG A 78 -4.19 5.07 -19.04
N GLY A 79 -3.77 6.14 -19.73
CA GLY A 79 -4.10 7.52 -19.35
C GLY A 79 -3.56 7.93 -17.98
N VAL A 80 -2.44 7.35 -17.53
CA VAL A 80 -1.83 7.67 -16.23
C VAL A 80 -0.44 8.24 -16.41
N ALA A 81 0.03 9.04 -15.44
CA ALA A 81 1.41 9.51 -15.43
C ALA A 81 2.38 8.32 -15.24
N PRO A 82 3.57 8.31 -15.88
CA PRO A 82 4.55 7.22 -15.69
C PRO A 82 4.96 7.02 -14.23
N ARG A 83 5.07 8.10 -13.45
CA ARG A 83 5.32 8.03 -12.01
C ARG A 83 4.20 7.30 -11.25
N GLU A 84 2.95 7.56 -11.61
CA GLU A 84 1.78 6.91 -11.02
C GLU A 84 1.79 5.41 -11.38
N LEU A 85 2.12 5.07 -12.62
CA LEU A 85 2.24 3.69 -13.05
C LEU A 85 3.35 2.94 -12.28
N ALA A 86 4.53 3.54 -12.15
CA ALA A 86 5.64 2.98 -11.37
C ALA A 86 5.25 2.74 -9.90
N THR A 87 4.54 3.69 -9.30
CA THR A 87 4.06 3.58 -7.92
C THR A 87 3.08 2.40 -7.77
N ARG A 88 2.15 2.23 -8.72
CA ARG A 88 1.20 1.11 -8.73
C ARG A 88 1.88 -0.24 -8.92
N LEU A 89 2.89 -0.29 -9.79
CA LEU A 89 3.69 -1.50 -10.00
C LEU A 89 4.39 -1.92 -8.69
N LEU A 90 5.09 -0.98 -8.04
CA LEU A 90 5.75 -1.23 -6.76
C LEU A 90 4.76 -1.63 -5.68
N ALA A 91 3.61 -0.95 -5.58
CA ALA A 91 2.57 -1.31 -4.62
C ALA A 91 2.08 -2.75 -4.84
N THR A 92 1.86 -3.15 -6.10
CA THR A 92 1.43 -4.51 -6.44
C THR A 92 2.48 -5.55 -6.07
N VAL A 93 3.76 -5.29 -6.35
CA VAL A 93 4.87 -6.20 -5.99
C VAL A 93 4.95 -6.39 -4.47
N ILE A 94 4.83 -5.31 -3.71
CA ILE A 94 4.87 -5.35 -2.24
C ILE A 94 3.65 -6.09 -1.69
N GLU A 95 2.44 -5.76 -2.15
CA GLU A 95 1.19 -6.36 -1.67
C GLU A 95 1.09 -7.86 -2.00
N ALA A 96 1.62 -8.28 -3.15
CA ALA A 96 1.64 -9.67 -3.57
C ALA A 96 2.82 -10.48 -2.98
N GLY A 97 3.70 -9.87 -2.18
CA GLY A 97 4.87 -10.55 -1.61
C GLY A 97 5.89 -11.01 -2.67
N LEU A 98 5.95 -10.32 -3.81
CA LEU A 98 6.82 -10.68 -4.94
C LEU A 98 8.23 -10.09 -4.85
N ILE A 99 8.55 -9.42 -3.73
CA ILE A 99 9.85 -8.76 -3.55
C ILE A 99 10.99 -9.77 -3.69
N ASP A 100 10.90 -10.90 -2.98
CA ASP A 100 11.95 -11.92 -2.99
C ASP A 100 12.10 -12.55 -4.38
N ALA A 101 10.99 -12.81 -5.07
CA ALA A 101 10.99 -13.35 -6.44
C ALA A 101 11.58 -12.38 -7.49
N VAL A 102 11.45 -11.07 -7.27
CA VAL A 102 12.06 -10.04 -8.14
C VAL A 102 13.53 -9.82 -7.79
N LEU A 103 13.92 -10.05 -6.54
CA LEU A 103 15.29 -9.90 -6.04
C LEU A 103 16.10 -11.20 -6.06
N ASP A 104 15.60 -12.25 -6.70
CA ASP A 104 16.15 -13.61 -6.66
C ASP A 104 17.45 -13.77 -7.49
N ASP A 105 18.35 -12.81 -7.40
CA ASP A 105 19.78 -12.90 -7.77
C ASP A 105 20.61 -13.57 -6.64
N ARG A 106 19.97 -14.26 -5.68
CA ARG A 106 20.67 -14.87 -4.52
C ARG A 106 21.13 -16.30 -4.72
N ASP A 107 20.91 -16.92 -5.88
CA ASP A 107 21.18 -18.35 -6.10
C ASP A 107 22.28 -18.70 -7.12
N GLU A 108 23.26 -17.81 -7.40
CA GLU A 108 24.36 -18.15 -8.32
C GLU A 108 25.78 -17.71 -7.87
N ILE A 109 26.09 -17.82 -6.59
CA ILE A 109 27.50 -17.88 -6.13
C ILE A 109 27.72 -19.19 -5.38
N SER A 110 27.87 -20.28 -6.12
CA SER A 110 28.38 -21.55 -5.59
C SER A 110 29.81 -21.36 -5.07
N PRO A 111 30.12 -21.64 -3.80
CA PRO A 111 31.50 -21.72 -3.32
C PRO A 111 32.07 -23.09 -3.70
N GLU A 112 32.40 -23.30 -4.96
CA GLU A 112 33.25 -24.41 -5.37
C GLU A 112 34.60 -23.87 -5.84
N LYS A 113 35.57 -23.89 -4.92
CA LYS A 113 36.97 -24.27 -5.16
C LYS A 113 37.73 -24.25 -3.82
N GLU A 114 37.61 -25.34 -3.06
CA GLU A 114 38.76 -25.84 -2.33
C GLU A 114 39.59 -26.68 -3.31
N VAL A 115 40.82 -26.25 -3.57
CA VAL A 115 41.92 -27.04 -4.14
C VAL A 115 43.08 -26.90 -3.17
#